data_AF-A0A9E0Y0Z0-F1
#
_entry.id   AF-A0A9E0Y0Z0-F1
#
_cell.length_a   1.000
_cell.length_b   1.000
_cell.length_c   1.000
_cell.angle_alpha   90.00
_cell.angle_beta   90.00
_cell.angle_gamma   90.00
#
_symmetry.space_group_name_H-M   'P 1'
#
loop_
_entity.id
_entity.type
_entity.pdbx_description
1 polymer ?
#
loop_
_entity_poly.entity_id
_entity_poly.type
_entity_poly.pdbx_seq_one_letter_code
_entity_poly.pdbx_strand_id
1 'polypeptide(L)' 'MPATKKSSSKKSSTSSTTKKAAQHKGAEKRKAELPAKRKRQYKHILESEKEEGRSTKSAKRIAMATVNKTRSKKGETKSK' A
#
# COMPACT_ATOMS: atom_id res chain seq x y z
N MET A 1 -29.26 45.42 20.22
CA MET A 1 -29.75 44.48 21.25
C MET A 1 -29.14 43.10 21.00
N PRO A 2 -28.03 42.72 21.66
CA PRO A 2 -27.43 41.39 21.55
C PRO A 2 -27.87 40.49 22.72
N ALA A 3 -28.49 39.34 22.42
CA ALA A 3 -28.79 38.33 23.44
C ALA A 3 -28.72 36.92 22.86
N THR A 4 -27.72 36.12 23.25
CA THR A 4 -27.86 34.98 24.17
C THR A 4 -26.64 34.05 24.09
N LYS A 5 -26.13 33.70 25.27
CA LYS A 5 -25.00 32.81 25.57
C LYS A 5 -25.43 31.33 25.49
N LYS A 6 -24.54 30.38 25.09
CA LYS A 6 -24.11 29.24 25.95
C LYS A 6 -23.16 28.23 25.28
N SER A 7 -22.03 28.00 25.96
CA SER A 7 -21.39 26.73 26.34
C SER A 7 -21.14 25.59 25.33
N SER A 8 -19.84 25.38 25.04
CA SER A 8 -19.04 24.17 25.31
C SER A 8 -19.68 22.77 25.35
N SER A 9 -19.18 21.84 24.50
CA SER A 9 -18.78 20.44 24.82
C SER A 9 -18.47 19.70 23.51
N LYS A 10 -17.23 19.31 23.20
CA LYS A 10 -16.54 18.07 23.59
C LYS A 10 -17.34 16.78 23.28
N LYS A 11 -17.14 16.18 22.09
CA LYS A 11 -16.87 14.73 21.95
C LYS A 11 -16.59 14.31 20.50
N SER A 12 -15.43 13.67 20.32
CA SER A 12 -15.20 12.62 19.34
C SER A 12 -16.12 11.43 19.62
N SER A 13 -16.66 10.80 18.57
CA SER A 13 -16.86 9.33 18.46
C SER A 13 -17.74 8.96 17.25
N THR A 14 -17.10 8.32 16.26
CA THR A 14 -17.53 7.10 15.57
C THR A 14 -19.00 6.84 15.16
N SER A 15 -19.08 6.36 13.91
CA SER A 15 -19.93 5.29 13.37
C SER A 15 -21.37 5.59 12.92
N SER A 16 -21.56 5.54 11.60
CA SER A 16 -22.72 4.88 11.00
C SER A 16 -22.26 3.94 9.89
N THR A 17 -21.94 2.73 10.31
CA THR A 17 -21.87 1.51 9.50
C THR A 17 -23.24 1.26 8.88
N THR A 18 -23.35 1.06 7.56
CA THR A 18 -24.17 -0.03 6.99
C THR A 18 -23.88 -0.32 5.52
N LYS A 19 -23.54 -1.60 5.28
CA LYS A 19 -23.87 -2.43 4.12
C LYS A 19 -23.08 -2.26 2.82
N LYS A 20 -22.01 -3.05 2.72
CA LYS A 20 -22.00 -4.17 1.76
C LYS A 20 -21.15 -5.33 2.30
N ALA A 21 -21.85 -6.23 2.99
CA ALA A 21 -21.35 -7.55 3.35
C ALA A 21 -21.31 -8.42 2.09
N ALA A 22 -20.10 -8.69 1.61
CA ALA A 22 -19.67 -9.77 0.71
C ALA A 22 -18.30 -9.31 0.20
N GLN A 23 -17.15 -9.75 0.71
CA GLN A 23 -16.67 -11.12 0.67
C GLN A 23 -15.54 -11.27 1.71
N HIS A 24 -15.80 -11.93 2.84
CA HIS A 24 -14.77 -12.36 3.79
C HIS A 24 -14.90 -13.86 4.03
N LYS A 25 -14.45 -14.66 3.06
CA LYS A 25 -14.05 -16.05 3.28
C LYS A 25 -12.72 -16.25 2.55
N GLY A 26 -11.62 -16.18 3.29
CA GLY A 26 -10.25 -16.24 2.74
C GLY A 26 -9.26 -15.22 3.32
N ALA A 27 -9.55 -14.64 4.49
CA ALA A 27 -8.68 -13.66 5.15
C ALA A 27 -7.66 -14.28 6.12
N GLU A 28 -7.44 -15.60 6.05
CA GLU A 28 -6.43 -16.28 6.85
C GLU A 28 -5.24 -16.61 5.94
N LYS A 29 -4.06 -16.06 6.27
CA LYS A 29 -2.77 -16.20 5.56
C LYS A 29 -2.56 -15.33 4.32
N ARG A 30 -2.75 -14.01 4.40
CA ARG A 30 -1.97 -13.09 3.54
C ARG A 30 -0.68 -12.72 4.27
N LYS A 31 0.26 -13.67 4.37
CA LYS A 31 1.69 -13.34 4.60
C LYS A 31 2.05 -12.25 3.57
N ALA A 32 2.90 -11.31 3.97
CA ALA A 32 3.33 -10.14 3.20
C ALA A 32 4.15 -10.50 1.94
N GLU A 33 3.66 -11.45 1.14
CA GLU A 33 4.22 -11.85 -0.12
C GLU A 33 3.73 -10.89 -1.19
N LEU A 34 4.68 -10.30 -1.91
CA LEU A 34 4.39 -9.53 -3.11
C LEU A 34 3.46 -10.35 -4.04
N PRO A 35 2.46 -9.73 -4.68
CA PRO A 35 1.61 -10.43 -5.63
C PRO A 35 2.45 -11.10 -6.73
N ALA A 36 2.03 -12.25 -7.24
CA ALA A 36 2.80 -13.06 -8.19
C ALA A 36 3.33 -12.25 -9.40
N LYS A 37 2.52 -11.29 -9.89
CA LYS A 37 2.91 -10.35 -10.96
C LYS A 37 4.15 -9.53 -10.59
N ARG A 38 4.27 -9.07 -9.34
CA ARG A 38 5.37 -8.24 -8.85
C ARG A 38 6.63 -9.07 -8.59
N LYS A 39 6.47 -10.31 -8.13
CA LYS A 39 7.58 -11.27 -8.02
C LYS A 39 8.24 -11.51 -9.39
N ARG A 40 7.46 -11.64 -10.47
CA ARG A 40 7.99 -11.77 -11.85
C ARG A 40 8.73 -10.50 -12.30
N GLN A 41 8.12 -9.33 -12.12
CA GLN A 41 8.77 -8.05 -12.46
C GLN A 41 10.11 -7.85 -11.75
N TYR A 42 10.15 -8.16 -10.45
CA TYR A 42 11.38 -8.11 -9.68
C TYR A 42 12.46 -9.03 -10.25
N LYS A 43 12.11 -10.27 -10.59
CA LYS A 43 13.04 -11.24 -11.20
C LYS A 43 13.59 -10.77 -12.54
N HIS A 44 12.72 -10.32 -13.45
CA HIS A 44 13.15 -9.84 -14.77
C HIS A 44 14.12 -8.66 -14.66
N ILE A 45 13.81 -7.67 -13.81
CA ILE A 45 14.69 -6.52 -13.63
C ILE A 45 16.01 -6.98 -12.98
N LEU A 46 15.95 -7.85 -11.99
CA LEU A 46 17.16 -8.35 -11.33
C LEU A 46 18.07 -9.16 -12.26
N GLU A 47 17.50 -9.93 -13.18
CA GLU A 47 18.23 -10.69 -14.19
C GLU A 47 18.87 -9.75 -15.22
N SER A 48 18.11 -8.81 -15.80
CA SER A 48 18.64 -7.82 -16.75
C SER A 48 19.75 -6.96 -16.14
N GLU A 49 19.59 -6.52 -14.89
CA GLU A 49 20.59 -5.72 -14.18
C GLU A 49 21.89 -6.48 -13.91
N LYS A 50 21.82 -7.81 -13.72
CA LYS A 50 23.00 -8.65 -13.58
C LYS A 50 23.69 -8.88 -14.92
N GLU A 51 22.91 -9.05 -15.99
CA GLU A 51 23.43 -9.18 -17.36
C GLU A 51 24.15 -7.89 -17.81
N GLU A 52 23.67 -6.72 -17.39
CA GLU A 52 24.33 -5.43 -17.58
C GLU A 52 25.62 -5.26 -16.73
N GLY A 53 26.02 -6.29 -15.96
CA GLY A 53 27.25 -6.27 -15.16
C GLY A 53 27.11 -5.53 -13.82
N ARG A 54 25.89 -5.20 -13.36
CA ARG A 54 25.72 -4.59 -12.04
C ARG A 54 25.88 -5.63 -10.93
N SER A 55 26.45 -5.19 -9.82
CA SER A 55 26.56 -6.02 -8.62
C SER A 55 25.17 -6.45 -8.12
N THR A 56 25.09 -7.66 -7.55
CA THR A 56 23.81 -8.24 -7.08
C THR A 56 23.06 -7.34 -6.11
N LYS A 57 23.78 -6.60 -5.24
CA LYS A 57 23.20 -5.63 -4.31
C LYS A 57 22.58 -4.43 -5.05
N SER A 58 23.25 -3.93 -6.07
CA SER A 58 22.73 -2.85 -6.92
C SER A 58 21.52 -3.30 -7.73
N ALA A 59 21.60 -4.46 -8.38
CA ALA A 59 20.50 -5.05 -9.13
C ALA A 59 19.24 -5.24 -8.27
N LYS A 60 19.39 -5.80 -7.06
CA LYS A 60 18.27 -5.97 -6.11
C LYS A 60 17.62 -4.64 -5.73
N ARG A 61 18.43 -3.61 -5.47
CA ARG A 61 17.96 -2.26 -5.12
C ARG A 61 17.19 -1.62 -6.28
N ILE A 62 17.72 -1.72 -7.50
CA ILE A 62 17.08 -1.17 -8.70
C ILE A 62 15.76 -1.90 -8.98
N ALA A 63 15.75 -3.23 -8.90
CA ALA A 63 14.54 -4.03 -9.06
C ALA A 63 13.46 -3.67 -8.02
N MET A 64 13.83 -3.51 -6.74
CA MET A 64 12.88 -3.07 -5.70
C MET A 64 12.37 -1.65 -5.94
N ALA A 65 13.26 -0.71 -6.29
CA ALA A 65 12.90 0.68 -6.54
C ALA A 65 11.90 0.80 -7.70
N THR A 66 12.13 0.06 -8.78
CA THR A 66 11.23 0.02 -9.94
C THR A 66 9.87 -0.55 -9.57
N VAL A 67 9.83 -1.69 -8.85
CA VAL A 67 8.56 -2.27 -8.39
C VAL A 67 7.80 -1.29 -7.49
N ASN A 68 8.48 -0.66 -6.52
CA ASN A 68 7.86 0.35 -5.65
C ASN A 68 7.32 1.55 -6.44
N LYS A 69 8.08 2.07 -7.41
CA LYS A 69 7.63 3.14 -8.32
C LYS A 69 6.36 2.75 -9.07
N THR A 70 6.28 1.53 -9.60
CA THR A 70 5.05 1.06 -10.28
C THR A 70 3.87 0.85 -9.34
N ARG A 71 4.13 0.47 -8.08
CA ARG A 71 3.07 0.32 -7.07
C ARG A 71 2.52 1.68 -6.64
N SER A 72 3.38 2.66 -6.45
CA SER A 72 2.98 4.03 -6.12
C SER A 72 2.17 4.66 -7.26
N LYS A 73 2.61 4.51 -8.51
CA LYS A 73 1.86 4.98 -9.70
C LYS A 73 0.46 4.37 -9.81
N LYS A 74 0.28 3.13 -9.36
CA LYS A 74 -1.01 2.41 -9.43
C LYS A 74 -1.88 2.61 -8.20
N GLY A 75 -1.46 3.41 -7.22
CA GLY A 75 -2.18 3.55 -5.95
C GLY A 75 -2.21 2.28 -5.10
N GLU A 76 -1.33 1.30 -5.38
CA GLU A 76 -1.23 0.05 -4.62
C GLU A 76 -0.41 0.21 -3.32
N THR A 77 0.08 1.42 -3.04
CA THR A 77 0.77 1.78 -1.81
C THR A 77 -0.15 2.65 -0.97
N LYS A 78 -0.29 2.32 0.31
CA LYS A 78 -0.99 3.18 1.28
C LYS A 78 -0.23 4.50 1.37
N SER A 79 -0.90 5.61 1.14
CA SER A 79 -0.42 6.94 1.55
C SER A 79 -0.18 6.90 3.05
N LYS A 80 1.00 7.34 3.48
CA LYS A 80 1.41 7.34 4.88
C LYS A 80 0.94 8.63 5.55
#